data_AF-A0A5E8BSJ8-F1
#
_entry.id   AF-A0A5E8BSJ8-F1
#
_cell.length_a   1.000
_cell.length_b   1.000
_cell.length_c   1.000
_cell.angle_alpha   90.00
_cell.angle_beta   90.00
_cell.angle_gamma   90.00
#
_symmetry.space_group_name_H-M   'P 1'
#
loop_
_entity.id
_entity.type
_entity.pdbx_description
1 polymer ?
#
loop_
_entity_poly.entity_id
_entity_poly.type
_entity_poly.pdbx_seq_one_letter_code
_entity_poly.pdbx_strand_id
1 'polypeptide(L)'
;MAIKEYSKLKVAELREELSKRGIKATGTKSEMIATLRLNNESKISSCISGPENPSTNINTVESNNTKDDLPQLQIETDEKPINNESDNSEVALTEPLPSFNATVDLIVDETEPQKSILEDKTKEVLAELKKRLERSRRFEKNNTEEIEKSIARIEKFGLVSTHHANVILGIKGPKRNHTHRGSHPQRRNFQRNSGRVHKNYNSKTE
;
A
#
# COMPACT_ATOMS: atom_id res chain seq x y z
N MET A 1 -9.49 -20.43 -25.56
CA MET A 1 -8.58 -19.31 -25.24
C MET A 1 -7.84 -19.66 -23.95
N ALA A 2 -6.52 -19.46 -23.88
CA ALA A 2 -5.76 -19.70 -22.65
C ALA A 2 -6.19 -18.69 -21.57
N ILE A 3 -6.52 -19.18 -20.37
CA ILE A 3 -6.83 -18.33 -19.22
C ILE A 3 -5.50 -17.72 -18.77
N LYS A 4 -5.32 -16.43 -19.04
CA LYS A 4 -4.12 -15.70 -18.66
C LYS A 4 -4.15 -15.40 -17.16
N GLU A 5 -3.06 -15.69 -16.47
CA GLU A 5 -2.98 -15.57 -15.02
C GLU A 5 -2.57 -14.13 -14.60
N TYR A 6 -3.55 -13.23 -14.49
CA TYR A 6 -3.32 -11.80 -14.26
C TYR A 6 -2.68 -11.45 -12.90
N SER A 7 -2.66 -12.37 -11.93
CA SER A 7 -2.09 -12.14 -10.60
C SER A 7 -0.58 -11.86 -10.62
N LYS A 8 0.13 -12.43 -11.61
CA LYS A 8 1.58 -12.31 -11.78
C LYS A 8 2.01 -11.00 -12.46
N LEU A 9 1.06 -10.29 -13.10
CA LEU A 9 1.36 -9.05 -13.83
C LEU A 9 1.53 -7.84 -12.89
N LYS A 10 2.32 -6.87 -13.33
CA LYS A 10 2.45 -5.57 -12.65
C LYS A 10 1.24 -4.67 -12.95
N VAL A 11 1.00 -3.66 -12.10
CA VAL A 11 -0.13 -2.73 -12.27
C VAL A 11 -0.07 -2.00 -13.62
N ALA A 12 1.12 -1.68 -14.12
CA ALA A 12 1.29 -1.08 -15.44
C ALA A 12 0.77 -1.99 -16.56
N GLU A 13 1.16 -3.26 -16.55
CA GLU A 13 0.72 -4.26 -17.53
C GLU A 13 -0.79 -4.51 -17.47
N LEU A 14 -1.37 -4.53 -16.26
CA LEU A 14 -2.82 -4.65 -16.09
C LEU A 14 -3.58 -3.45 -16.69
N ARG A 15 -3.04 -2.23 -16.55
CA ARG A 15 -3.61 -1.03 -17.17
C ARG A 15 -3.55 -1.12 -18.69
N GLU A 16 -2.44 -1.57 -19.25
CA GLU A 16 -2.31 -1.77 -20.69
C GLU A 16 -3.31 -2.80 -21.22
N GLU A 17 -3.50 -3.92 -20.53
CA GLU A 17 -4.50 -4.94 -20.91
C GLU A 17 -5.93 -4.39 -20.86
N LEU A 18 -6.27 -3.59 -19.84
CA LEU A 18 -7.58 -2.91 -19.75
C LEU A 18 -7.75 -1.87 -20.86
N SER A 19 -6.73 -1.05 -21.13
CA SER A 19 -6.75 -0.05 -22.20
C SER A 19 -6.86 -0.67 -23.58
N LYS A 20 -6.15 -1.78 -23.85
CA LYS A 20 -6.28 -2.57 -25.09
C LYS A 20 -7.71 -3.08 -25.31
N ARG A 21 -8.46 -3.31 -24.23
CA ARG A 21 -9.86 -3.76 -24.26
C ARG A 21 -10.86 -2.61 -24.20
N GLY A 22 -10.42 -1.36 -24.08
CA GLY A 22 -11.28 -0.20 -23.93
C GLY A 22 -11.98 -0.11 -22.56
N ILE A 23 -11.51 -0.84 -21.55
CA ILE A 23 -12.06 -0.78 -20.18
C ILE A 23 -11.29 0.27 -19.39
N LYS A 24 -12.02 0.99 -18.52
CA LYS A 24 -11.43 2.02 -17.66
C LYS A 24 -10.42 1.39 -16.68
N ALA A 25 -9.18 1.86 -16.74
CA ALA A 25 -8.08 1.35 -15.94
C ALA A 25 -7.93 2.10 -14.59
N THR A 26 -8.97 2.09 -13.76
CA THR A 26 -8.99 2.73 -12.44
C THR A 26 -9.23 1.72 -11.33
N GLY A 27 -8.69 1.99 -10.14
CA GLY A 27 -8.91 1.16 -8.96
C GLY A 27 -7.65 0.52 -8.38
N THR A 28 -7.85 -0.38 -7.43
CA THR A 28 -6.79 -1.21 -6.82
C THR A 28 -6.36 -2.35 -7.76
N LYS A 29 -5.18 -2.95 -7.53
CA LYS A 29 -4.65 -4.05 -8.37
C LYS A 29 -5.65 -5.22 -8.46
N SER A 30 -6.31 -5.55 -7.36
CA SER A 30 -7.32 -6.61 -7.27
C SER A 30 -8.56 -6.31 -8.13
N GLU A 31 -9.04 -5.06 -8.13
CA GLU A 31 -10.18 -4.64 -8.97
C GLU A 31 -9.85 -4.76 -10.46
N MET A 32 -8.63 -4.39 -10.86
CA MET A 32 -8.16 -4.55 -12.24
C MET A 32 -8.11 -6.02 -12.67
N ILE A 33 -7.68 -6.92 -11.79
CA ILE A 33 -7.66 -8.35 -12.06
C ILE A 33 -9.10 -8.89 -12.18
N ALA A 34 -9.98 -8.51 -11.26
CA ALA A 34 -11.38 -8.93 -11.29
C ALA A 34 -12.10 -8.48 -12.57
N THR A 35 -11.93 -7.23 -12.97
CA THR A 35 -12.51 -6.68 -14.22
C THR A 35 -11.99 -7.41 -15.46
N LEU A 36 -10.69 -7.72 -15.53
CA LEU A 36 -10.14 -8.52 -16.63
C LEU A 36 -10.71 -9.95 -16.66
N ARG A 37 -10.87 -10.61 -15.51
CA ARG A 37 -11.47 -11.95 -15.43
C ARG A 37 -12.91 -11.96 -15.91
N LEU A 38 -13.74 -11.08 -15.35
CA LEU A 38 -15.15 -10.92 -15.73
C LEU A 38 -15.31 -10.65 -17.23
N ASN A 39 -14.45 -9.82 -17.83
CA ASN A 39 -14.52 -9.53 -19.25
C ASN A 39 -14.11 -10.73 -20.13
N ASN A 40 -13.18 -11.58 -19.68
CA ASN A 40 -12.86 -12.82 -20.40
C ASN A 40 -14.03 -13.80 -20.30
N GLU A 41 -14.64 -13.94 -19.13
CA GLU A 41 -15.82 -14.80 -18.92
C GLU A 41 -17.01 -14.32 -19.76
N SER A 42 -17.31 -13.02 -19.77
CA SER A 42 -18.38 -12.45 -20.58
C SER A 42 -18.13 -12.58 -22.08
N LYS A 43 -16.85 -12.53 -22.52
CA LYS A 43 -16.50 -12.74 -23.92
C LYS A 43 -16.68 -14.19 -24.36
N ILE A 44 -16.50 -15.14 -23.44
CA ILE A 44 -16.76 -16.57 -23.69
C ILE A 44 -18.27 -16.82 -23.79
N SER A 45 -19.09 -16.17 -22.95
CA SER A 45 -20.55 -16.32 -23.04
C SER A 45 -21.15 -15.57 -24.24
N SER A 46 -20.58 -14.43 -24.65
CA SER A 46 -21.10 -13.63 -25.76
C SER A 46 -20.79 -14.17 -27.16
N CYS A 47 -19.99 -15.24 -27.31
CA CYS A 47 -19.66 -15.82 -28.62
C CYS A 47 -20.54 -17.02 -29.02
N ILE A 48 -21.53 -17.41 -28.21
CA ILE A 48 -22.43 -18.55 -28.51
C ILE A 48 -23.84 -18.10 -28.95
N SER A 49 -24.20 -16.82 -28.81
CA SER A 49 -25.47 -16.28 -29.30
C SER A 49 -25.22 -15.21 -30.37
N GLY A 50 -25.73 -15.50 -31.58
CA GLY A 50 -25.68 -14.60 -32.73
C GLY A 50 -26.39 -13.25 -32.49
N PRO A 51 -26.09 -12.26 -33.34
CA PRO A 51 -26.37 -10.86 -33.08
C PRO A 51 -27.76 -10.44 -33.57
N GLU A 52 -28.65 -10.03 -32.66
CA GLU A 52 -29.79 -9.17 -32.99
C GLU A 52 -29.92 -8.04 -31.95
N ASN A 53 -29.34 -6.91 -32.34
CA ASN A 53 -29.61 -5.48 -32.10
C ASN A 53 -30.58 -4.96 -30.99
N PRO A 54 -30.44 -3.65 -30.63
CA PRO A 54 -30.49 -3.16 -29.25
C PRO A 54 -31.77 -2.39 -28.91
N SER A 55 -32.15 -2.36 -27.63
CA SER A 55 -32.68 -1.14 -26.97
C SER A 55 -33.00 -1.33 -25.48
N THR A 56 -32.87 -0.20 -24.77
CA THR A 56 -33.57 0.22 -23.53
C THR A 56 -33.28 -0.56 -22.23
N ASN A 57 -32.52 0.02 -21.30
CA ASN A 57 -32.97 0.99 -20.27
C ASN A 57 -33.83 0.32 -19.18
N ILE A 58 -33.23 -0.01 -18.02
CA ILE A 58 -33.93 0.10 -16.73
C ILE A 58 -32.94 0.47 -15.61
N ASN A 59 -33.35 1.50 -14.88
CA ASN A 59 -32.87 2.04 -13.61
C ASN A 59 -33.05 1.09 -12.42
N THR A 60 -32.14 1.20 -11.45
CA THR A 60 -32.36 1.34 -9.99
C THR A 60 -32.94 0.17 -9.15
N VAL A 61 -32.37 0.11 -7.93
CA VAL A 61 -32.81 -0.48 -6.64
C VAL A 61 -32.05 -1.76 -6.25
N GLU A 62 -31.03 -1.71 -5.39
CA GLU A 62 -31.02 -1.60 -3.91
C GLU A 62 -31.34 -2.93 -3.19
N SER A 63 -30.40 -3.33 -2.32
CA SER A 63 -30.61 -4.05 -1.05
C SER A 63 -31.01 -5.55 -1.08
N ASN A 64 -30.14 -6.43 -0.58
CA ASN A 64 -30.17 -6.85 0.84
C ASN A 64 -29.26 -8.03 1.21
N ASN A 65 -28.78 -7.96 2.44
CA ASN A 65 -28.08 -9.00 3.21
C ASN A 65 -28.94 -10.26 3.46
N THR A 66 -28.30 -11.42 3.53
CA THR A 66 -28.67 -12.59 4.38
C THR A 66 -27.43 -13.50 4.37
N LYS A 67 -26.56 -13.55 5.40
CA LYS A 67 -26.64 -14.28 6.69
C LYS A 67 -27.23 -15.71 6.61
N ASP A 68 -26.43 -16.61 7.16
CA ASP A 68 -26.72 -17.97 7.64
C ASP A 68 -26.94 -19.05 6.57
N ASP A 69 -25.92 -19.86 6.29
CA ASP A 69 -25.77 -21.15 6.99
C ASP A 69 -24.52 -21.93 6.57
N LEU A 70 -23.83 -22.45 7.59
CA LEU A 70 -22.74 -23.43 7.53
C LEU A 70 -23.34 -24.80 7.14
N PRO A 71 -22.59 -25.68 6.46
CA PRO A 71 -21.88 -26.69 7.25
C PRO A 71 -20.47 -27.02 6.75
N GLN A 72 -19.71 -27.51 7.73
CA GLN A 72 -18.32 -27.94 7.70
C GLN A 72 -18.10 -29.13 6.75
N LEU A 73 -17.03 -29.09 5.96
CA LEU A 73 -16.42 -30.27 5.34
C LEU A 73 -15.02 -30.45 5.93
N GLN A 74 -14.89 -31.51 6.73
CA GLN A 74 -13.63 -32.06 7.21
C GLN A 74 -12.89 -32.69 6.02
N ILE A 75 -11.64 -32.28 5.79
CA ILE A 75 -10.68 -33.09 5.04
C ILE A 75 -9.47 -33.28 5.97
N GLU A 76 -9.50 -34.40 6.68
CA GLU A 76 -8.33 -35.03 7.27
C GLU A 76 -7.51 -35.62 6.13
N THR A 77 -6.27 -35.15 5.98
CA THR A 77 -5.21 -35.93 5.33
C THR A 77 -3.94 -35.74 6.16
N ASP A 78 -3.70 -36.71 7.03
CA ASP A 78 -2.37 -37.10 7.46
C ASP A 78 -1.59 -37.60 6.24
N GLU A 79 -0.37 -37.09 6.01
CA GLU A 79 0.86 -37.90 5.83
C GLU A 79 2.08 -37.01 5.47
N LYS A 80 3.02 -36.97 6.43
CA LYS A 80 4.50 -37.04 6.37
C LYS A 80 5.36 -36.36 5.24
N PRO A 81 6.64 -36.05 5.55
CA PRO A 81 7.46 -35.04 4.88
C PRO A 81 8.16 -35.55 3.62
N ILE A 82 8.32 -34.67 2.63
CA ILE A 82 9.25 -34.85 1.51
C ILE A 82 10.52 -34.07 1.85
N ASN A 83 11.56 -34.83 2.22
CA ASN A 83 12.95 -34.45 2.14
C ASN A 83 13.29 -34.13 0.67
N ASN A 84 13.81 -32.94 0.40
CA ASN A 84 14.59 -32.65 -0.79
C ASN A 84 15.99 -32.20 -0.35
N GLU A 85 16.80 -33.17 0.06
CA GLU A 85 18.24 -33.11 -0.12
C GLU A 85 18.53 -33.63 -1.53
N SER A 86 19.05 -32.76 -2.39
CA SER A 86 19.85 -33.20 -3.52
C SER A 86 20.94 -32.18 -3.78
N ASP A 87 22.14 -32.62 -3.42
CA ASP A 87 23.43 -32.11 -3.82
C ASP A 87 23.49 -31.73 -5.31
N ASN A 88 24.12 -30.59 -5.60
CA ASN A 88 25.23 -30.61 -6.55
C ASN A 88 26.11 -29.35 -6.49
N SER A 89 27.38 -29.62 -6.17
CA SER A 89 28.59 -29.09 -6.83
C SER A 89 29.03 -27.65 -6.55
N GLU A 90 29.82 -27.50 -5.48
CA GLU A 90 31.27 -27.34 -5.57
C GLU A 90 31.83 -26.58 -6.79
N VAL A 91 32.15 -25.29 -6.62
CA VAL A 91 33.19 -24.61 -7.40
C VAL A 91 34.00 -23.66 -6.50
N ALA A 92 35.23 -24.10 -6.23
CA ALA A 92 36.47 -23.33 -6.06
C ALA A 92 36.51 -22.12 -5.10
N LEU A 93 36.88 -22.45 -3.87
CA LEU A 93 38.06 -21.95 -3.15
C LEU A 93 38.97 -20.94 -3.91
N THR A 94 38.89 -19.66 -3.53
CA THR A 94 40.04 -18.73 -3.58
C THR A 94 40.01 -17.83 -2.34
N GLU A 95 40.79 -18.23 -1.34
CA GLU A 95 41.43 -17.39 -0.32
C GLU A 95 42.94 -17.27 -0.67
N PRO A 96 43.78 -16.42 -0.03
CA PRO A 96 43.50 -15.34 0.93
C PRO A 96 44.35 -14.02 0.78
N LEU A 97 43.82 -12.93 1.40
CA LEU A 97 44.53 -11.86 2.17
C LEU A 97 45.43 -10.80 1.44
N PRO A 98 45.84 -9.67 2.09
CA PRO A 98 45.41 -9.02 3.35
C PRO A 98 45.19 -7.47 3.28
N SER A 99 44.64 -6.92 4.37
CA SER A 99 45.03 -5.64 5.02
C SER A 99 44.69 -4.30 4.34
N PHE A 100 43.67 -3.62 4.88
CA PHE A 100 43.82 -2.21 5.30
C PHE A 100 42.98 -1.95 6.56
N ASN A 101 43.60 -2.18 7.71
CA ASN A 101 43.18 -1.58 8.98
C ASN A 101 43.66 -0.12 8.97
N ALA A 102 42.75 0.82 8.73
CA ALA A 102 42.97 2.22 9.05
C ALA A 102 42.05 2.58 10.22
N THR A 103 42.65 2.43 11.40
CA THR A 103 42.27 2.99 12.69
C THR A 103 41.77 4.42 12.54
N VAL A 104 40.48 4.64 12.82
CA VAL A 104 39.98 5.92 13.31
C VAL A 104 39.30 5.62 14.62
N ASP A 105 40.11 5.57 15.68
CA ASP A 105 39.67 5.68 17.07
C ASP A 105 39.05 7.07 17.25
N LEU A 106 37.74 7.13 17.09
CA LEU A 106 36.91 8.15 17.72
C LEU A 106 36.13 7.45 18.82
N ILE A 107 36.86 7.22 19.93
CA ILE A 107 36.29 6.97 21.24
C ILE A 107 35.56 8.26 21.64
N VAL A 108 34.29 8.33 21.26
CA VAL A 108 33.33 9.26 21.86
C VAL A 108 32.72 8.49 23.01
N ASP A 109 33.03 8.91 24.24
CA ASP A 109 32.38 8.49 25.47
C ASP A 109 30.86 8.62 25.31
N GLU A 110 30.20 7.51 24.99
CA GLU A 110 28.75 7.37 24.99
C GLU A 110 28.28 7.29 26.44
N THR A 111 27.73 8.40 26.90
CA THR A 111 26.93 8.52 28.12
C THR A 111 25.98 7.33 28.31
N GLU A 112 26.15 6.60 29.41
CA GLU A 112 25.35 5.43 29.84
C GLU A 112 23.80 5.58 29.83
N PRO A 113 23.15 6.75 29.99
CA PRO A 113 21.67 6.78 30.07
C PRO A 113 20.91 6.44 28.77
N GLN A 114 21.56 6.38 27.61
CA GLN A 114 20.83 6.18 26.34
C GLN A 114 20.60 4.70 25.96
N LYS A 115 21.44 3.78 26.45
CA LYS A 115 21.35 2.34 26.11
C LYS A 115 20.16 1.66 26.79
N SER A 116 19.93 1.94 28.06
CA SER A 116 18.79 1.37 28.83
C SER A 116 17.42 1.75 28.25
N ILE A 117 17.26 3.02 27.84
CA ILE A 117 16.01 3.51 27.23
C ILE A 117 15.68 2.77 25.92
N LEU A 118 16.71 2.36 25.17
CA LEU A 118 16.53 1.61 23.93
C LEU A 118 16.11 0.16 24.20
N GLU A 119 16.70 -0.49 25.19
CA GLU A 119 16.38 -1.86 25.58
C GLU A 119 14.94 -2.02 26.08
N ASP A 120 14.41 -1.04 26.82
CA ASP A 120 13.03 -1.10 27.27
C ASP A 120 12.05 -0.96 26.08
N LYS A 121 12.37 -0.09 25.12
CA LYS A 121 11.59 0.04 23.87
C LYS A 121 11.69 -1.21 23.00
N THR A 122 12.84 -1.90 22.96
CA THR A 122 12.96 -3.13 22.16
C THR A 122 12.05 -4.23 22.71
N LYS A 123 11.98 -4.40 24.04
CA LYS A 123 11.07 -5.34 24.71
C LYS A 123 9.60 -5.01 24.42
N GLU A 124 9.22 -3.73 24.50
CA GLU A 124 7.86 -3.28 24.22
C GLU A 124 7.46 -3.56 22.75
N VAL A 125 8.35 -3.25 21.81
CA VAL A 125 8.14 -3.51 20.38
C VAL A 125 8.02 -5.01 20.10
N LEU A 126 8.87 -5.85 20.69
CA LEU A 126 8.79 -7.31 20.54
C LEU A 126 7.46 -7.86 21.06
N ALA A 127 6.98 -7.37 22.21
CA ALA A 127 5.70 -7.77 22.77
C ALA A 127 4.53 -7.40 21.84
N GLU A 128 4.54 -6.20 21.26
CA GLU A 128 3.49 -5.77 20.32
C GLU A 128 3.53 -6.55 19.01
N LEU A 129 4.73 -6.84 18.47
CA LEU A 129 4.86 -7.66 17.26
C LEU A 129 4.37 -9.10 17.49
N LYS A 130 4.69 -9.71 18.64
CA LYS A 130 4.18 -11.05 19.00
C LYS A 130 2.64 -11.05 19.12
N LYS A 131 2.04 -10.02 19.71
CA LYS A 131 0.58 -9.84 19.73
C LYS A 131 -0.01 -9.64 18.33
N ARG A 132 0.68 -8.90 17.46
CA ARG A 132 0.22 -8.66 16.08
C ARG A 132 0.30 -9.94 15.26
N LEU A 133 1.33 -10.76 15.47
CA LEU A 133 1.49 -12.08 14.87
C LEU A 133 0.33 -13.00 15.24
N GLU A 134 0.01 -13.11 16.53
CA GLU A 134 -1.11 -13.94 17.00
C GLU A 134 -2.45 -13.47 16.40
N ARG A 135 -2.70 -12.16 16.40
CA ARG A 135 -3.88 -11.58 15.71
C ARG A 135 -3.89 -11.93 14.22
N SER A 136 -2.76 -11.80 13.52
CA SER A 136 -2.71 -12.11 12.08
C SER A 136 -2.97 -13.58 11.78
N ARG A 137 -2.54 -14.50 12.66
CA ARG A 137 -2.86 -15.93 12.56
C ARG A 137 -4.36 -16.18 12.76
N ARG A 138 -4.99 -15.52 13.72
CA ARG A 138 -6.44 -15.65 13.99
C ARG A 138 -7.33 -15.12 12.85
N PHE A 139 -6.87 -14.12 12.11
CA PHE A 139 -7.66 -13.44 11.07
C PHE A 139 -7.15 -13.71 9.65
N GLU A 140 -6.30 -14.72 9.43
CA GLU A 140 -5.72 -15.12 8.13
C GLU A 140 -5.24 -13.93 7.29
N LYS A 141 -4.48 -13.02 7.91
CA LYS A 141 -3.97 -11.84 7.21
C LYS A 141 -2.65 -12.18 6.53
N ASN A 142 -2.48 -11.74 5.28
CA ASN A 142 -1.27 -11.91 4.45
C ASN A 142 0.04 -11.30 5.01
N ASN A 143 0.04 -10.78 6.24
CA ASN A 143 1.18 -10.06 6.83
C ASN A 143 1.94 -10.89 7.89
N THR A 144 1.64 -12.17 8.05
CA THR A 144 2.26 -13.06 9.06
C THR A 144 3.78 -13.14 8.88
N GLU A 145 4.25 -13.41 7.66
CA GLU A 145 5.68 -13.55 7.35
C GLU A 145 6.48 -12.27 7.60
N GLU A 146 5.92 -11.11 7.27
CA GLU A 146 6.58 -9.81 7.49
C GLU A 146 6.79 -9.55 8.98
N ILE A 147 5.80 -9.92 9.81
CA ILE A 147 5.88 -9.77 11.26
C ILE A 147 6.94 -10.72 11.83
N GLU A 148 6.98 -11.97 11.41
CA GLU A 148 8.00 -12.95 11.83
C GLU A 148 9.41 -12.48 11.48
N LYS A 149 9.62 -11.99 10.25
CA LYS A 149 10.91 -11.41 9.82
C LYS A 149 11.30 -10.20 10.68
N SER A 150 10.34 -9.35 11.04
CA SER A 150 10.61 -8.18 11.90
C SER A 150 11.01 -8.57 13.33
N ILE A 151 10.37 -9.60 13.91
CA ILE A 151 10.73 -10.15 15.22
C ILE A 151 12.16 -10.70 15.17
N ALA A 152 12.46 -11.57 14.20
CA ALA A 152 13.77 -12.19 14.07
C ALA A 152 14.88 -11.14 13.86
N ARG A 153 14.61 -10.09 13.08
CA ARG A 153 15.56 -8.98 12.89
C ARG A 153 15.82 -8.22 14.19
N ILE A 154 14.78 -7.92 14.97
CA ILE A 154 14.92 -7.18 16.23
C ILE A 154 15.57 -8.04 17.32
N GLU A 155 15.28 -9.33 17.39
CA GLU A 155 15.95 -10.25 18.32
C GLU A 155 17.44 -10.41 17.97
N LYS A 156 17.79 -10.45 16.68
CA LYS A 156 19.18 -10.62 16.23
C LYS A 156 20.02 -9.35 16.30
N PHE A 157 19.45 -8.22 15.88
CA PHE A 157 20.19 -6.96 15.68
C PHE A 157 19.75 -5.83 16.59
N GLY A 158 18.71 -6.04 17.41
CA GLY A 158 18.09 -4.96 18.16
C GLY A 158 17.25 -4.03 17.30
N LEU A 159 16.79 -2.94 17.91
CA LEU A 159 15.98 -1.93 17.27
C LEU A 159 16.88 -0.89 16.57
N VAL A 160 16.73 -0.76 15.25
CA VAL A 160 17.60 0.11 14.42
C VAL A 160 17.39 1.61 14.70
N SER A 161 16.18 2.03 15.07
CA SER A 161 15.84 3.45 15.28
C SER A 161 14.63 3.62 16.19
N THR A 162 14.64 4.67 17.01
CA THR A 162 13.50 5.09 17.83
C THR A 162 12.27 5.43 16.99
N HIS A 163 12.45 5.95 15.78
CA HIS A 163 11.34 6.22 14.87
C HIS A 163 10.63 4.92 14.45
N HIS A 164 11.39 3.85 14.22
CA HIS A 164 10.83 2.56 13.84
C HIS A 164 9.97 1.95 14.96
N ALA A 165 10.42 2.05 16.22
CA ALA A 165 9.61 1.67 17.38
C ALA A 165 8.28 2.42 17.42
N ASN A 166 8.32 3.74 17.26
CA ASN A 166 7.10 4.56 17.30
C ASN A 166 6.12 4.19 16.19
N VAL A 167 6.61 3.86 14.99
CA VAL A 167 5.78 3.38 13.88
C VAL A 167 5.12 2.03 14.22
N ILE A 168 5.87 1.08 14.80
CA ILE A 168 5.35 -0.24 15.16
C ILE A 168 4.31 -0.14 16.28
N LEU A 169 4.61 0.64 17.33
CA LEU A 169 3.72 0.88 18.46
C LEU A 169 2.53 1.78 18.11
N GLY A 170 2.48 2.33 16.90
CA GLY A 170 1.41 3.22 16.46
C GLY A 170 1.38 4.55 17.22
N ILE A 171 2.49 4.93 17.86
CA ILE A 171 2.66 6.22 18.52
C ILE A 171 2.79 7.26 17.40
N LYS A 172 1.64 7.75 16.94
CA LYS A 172 1.57 8.88 16.00
C LYS A 172 2.20 10.06 16.71
N GLY A 173 3.35 10.50 16.23
CA GLY A 173 3.97 11.74 16.69
C GLY A 173 2.98 12.90 16.65
N PRO A 174 3.23 13.99 17.40
CA PRO A 174 2.33 15.13 17.43
C PRO A 174 2.03 15.51 15.98
N LYS A 175 0.76 15.38 15.58
CA LYS A 175 0.33 15.85 14.27
C LYS A 175 0.80 17.29 14.23
N ARG A 176 1.77 17.60 13.37
CA ARG A 176 2.11 18.98 13.08
C ARG A 176 0.80 19.52 12.57
N ASN A 177 0.09 20.25 13.42
CA ASN A 177 -1.05 21.03 13.00
C ASN A 177 -0.45 21.82 11.85
N HIS A 178 -0.83 21.46 10.63
CA HIS A 178 -0.59 22.28 9.47
C HIS A 178 -1.43 23.51 9.79
N THR A 179 -0.88 24.40 10.63
CA THR A 179 -1.39 25.73 10.77
C THR A 179 -1.41 26.18 9.34
N HIS A 180 -2.63 26.41 8.84
CA HIS A 180 -2.85 27.20 7.65
C HIS A 180 -2.16 28.53 7.93
N ARG A 181 -0.83 28.58 7.73
CA ARG A 181 -0.11 29.82 7.53
C ARG A 181 -0.75 30.36 6.27
N GLY A 182 -1.67 31.29 6.51
CA GLY A 182 -2.57 31.80 5.51
C GLY A 182 -1.80 32.07 4.24
N SER A 183 -2.31 31.49 3.15
CA SER A 183 -2.25 32.16 1.87
C SER A 183 -2.77 33.56 2.12
N HIS A 184 -1.86 34.49 2.40
CA HIS A 184 -2.15 35.89 2.55
C HIS A 184 -2.57 36.31 1.14
N PRO A 185 -3.87 36.57 0.88
CA PRO A 185 -4.27 36.96 -0.46
C PRO A 185 -3.54 38.27 -0.73
N GLN A 186 -2.54 38.22 -1.61
CA GLN A 186 -1.91 39.38 -2.20
C GLN A 186 -3.06 40.27 -2.69
N ARG A 187 -3.30 41.37 -1.95
CA ARG A 187 -4.29 42.39 -2.28
C ARG A 187 -3.94 42.89 -3.68
N ARG A 188 -4.61 42.35 -4.69
CA ARG A 188 -4.58 42.93 -6.04
C ARG A 188 -5.27 44.28 -5.90
N ASN A 189 -4.46 45.34 -5.96
CA ASN A 189 -4.91 46.72 -6.04
C ASN A 189 -5.94 46.84 -7.15
N PHE A 190 -7.21 47.03 -6.76
CA PHE A 190 -8.24 47.51 -7.66
C PHE A 190 -7.79 48.84 -8.24
N GLN A 191 -7.37 48.82 -9.50
CA GLN A 191 -7.18 50.01 -10.31
C GLN A 191 -8.50 50.77 -10.32
N ARG A 192 -8.53 51.87 -9.56
CA ARG A 192 -9.54 52.91 -9.63
C ARG A 192 -9.43 53.55 -11.01
N ASN A 193 -10.20 53.06 -11.99
CA ASN A 193 -10.35 53.73 -13.28
C ASN A 193 -11.77 53.54 -13.84
N SER A 194 -12.77 53.98 -13.08
CA SER A 194 -14.15 54.09 -13.59
C SER A 194 -14.82 55.30 -12.94
N GLY A 195 -14.48 56.49 -13.42
CA GLY A 195 -15.05 57.73 -12.91
C GLY A 195 -14.89 58.91 -13.85
N ARG A 196 -14.94 58.65 -15.16
CA ARG A 196 -15.06 59.67 -16.22
C ARG A 196 -16.44 60.33 -16.09
N VAL A 197 -16.55 61.36 -15.26
CA VAL A 197 -17.74 62.23 -15.21
C VAL A 197 -17.48 63.42 -16.13
N HIS A 198 -17.84 63.27 -17.40
CA HIS A 198 -18.21 64.42 -18.23
C HIS A 198 -19.67 64.74 -17.95
N LYS A 199 -19.94 65.92 -17.40
CA LYS A 199 -21.25 66.59 -17.51
C LYS A 199 -21.02 68.03 -17.91
N ASN A 200 -20.84 68.23 -19.22
CA ASN A 200 -21.34 69.42 -19.88
C ASN A 200 -22.81 69.13 -20.19
N TYR A 201 -23.72 70.03 -19.82
CA TYR A 201 -24.59 70.74 -20.77
C TYR A 201 -25.38 71.81 -20.01
N ASN A 202 -25.22 73.02 -20.54
CA ASN A 202 -25.84 74.27 -20.15
C ASN A 202 -27.00 74.49 -21.14
N SER A 203 -28.23 74.45 -20.68
CA SER A 203 -29.42 74.90 -21.44
C SER A 203 -30.53 75.22 -20.41
N LYS A 204 -30.77 76.50 -20.06
CA LYS A 204 -31.64 77.52 -20.73
C LYS A 204 -33.11 77.11 -20.82
N THR A 205 -33.98 78.11 -20.59
CA THR A 205 -35.48 78.19 -20.54
C THR A 205 -36.04 78.10 -19.11
N GLU A 206 -36.81 79.04 -18.56
CA GLU A 206 -37.40 80.33 -18.97
C GLU A 206 -37.57 81.19 -17.71
#